data_AF-A0A9E5PH93-F1
#
_entry.id   AF-A0A9E5PH93-F1
#
_cell.length_a   1.000
_cell.length_b   1.000
_cell.length_c   1.000
_cell.angle_alpha   90.00
_cell.angle_beta   90.00
_cell.angle_gamma   90.00
#
_symmetry.space_group_name_H-M   'P 1'
#
loop_
_entity.id
_entity.type
_entity.pdbx_description
1 polymer ?
#
loop_
_entity_poly.entity_id
_entity_poly.type
_entity_poly.pdbx_seq_one_letter_code
_entity_poly.pdbx_strand_id
1 'polypeptide(L)' 'AHLTLSSAAIALDRLSQPFLATGAAPLTAEERAYLDRFGNANGQYDVGDLRAYLKR' A
#
# COMPACT_ATOMS: atom_id res chain seq x y z
N ALA A 1 15.40 -16.84 14.91
CA ALA A 1 14.28 -17.31 14.07
C ALA A 1 13.86 -16.16 13.17
N HIS A 2 13.88 -16.35 11.85
CA HIS A 2 13.43 -15.31 10.91
C HIS A 2 12.26 -15.89 10.12
N LEU A 3 11.06 -15.39 10.42
CA LEU A 3 9.86 -15.64 9.64
C LEU A 3 9.75 -14.50 8.63
N THR A 4 10.08 -14.78 7.37
CA THR A 4 9.81 -13.87 6.25
C THR A 4 8.57 -14.39 5.55
N LEU A 5 7.40 -13.94 6.00
CA LEU A 5 6.13 -14.11 5.28
C LEU A 5 6.23 -13.27 4.00
N SER A 6 5.96 -13.89 2.86
CA SER A 6 6.24 -13.37 1.51
C SER A 6 5.98 -11.86 1.34
N SER A 7 6.95 -11.14 0.80
CA SER A 7 6.73 -9.80 0.24
C SER A 7 5.95 -9.93 -1.08
N ALA A 8 4.64 -10.21 -1.00
CA ALA A 8 3.80 -10.14 -2.18
C ALA A 8 3.80 -8.68 -2.67
N ALA A 9 4.25 -8.47 -3.91
CA ALA A 9 4.15 -7.16 -4.54
C ALA A 9 2.68 -6.80 -4.70
N ILE A 10 2.29 -5.62 -4.24
CA ILE A 10 0.93 -5.11 -4.44
C ILE A 10 0.87 -4.55 -5.85
N ALA A 11 -0.07 -5.04 -6.66
CA ALA A 11 -0.23 -4.56 -8.02
C ALA A 11 -0.54 -3.05 -8.05
N LEU A 12 0.06 -2.31 -9.00
CA LEU A 12 -0.14 -0.87 -9.15
C LEU A 12 -1.61 -0.49 -9.26
N ASP A 13 -2.40 -1.29 -9.96
CA ASP A 13 -3.84 -1.05 -10.12
C ASP A 13 -4.55 -1.05 -8.75
N ARG A 14 -4.24 -2.00 -7.86
CA ARG A 14 -4.76 -2.04 -6.48
C ARG A 14 -4.27 -0.86 -5.64
N LEU A 15 -3.00 -0.45 -5.80
CA LEU A 15 -2.44 0.70 -5.11
C LEU A 15 -3.13 2.02 -5.53
N SER A 16 -3.52 2.13 -6.80
CA SER A 16 -4.18 3.31 -7.36
C SER A 16 -5.69 3.33 -7.16
N GLN A 17 -6.30 2.17 -6.88
CA GLN A 17 -7.75 1.99 -6.77
C GLN A 17 -8.45 3.02 -5.86
N PRO A 18 -7.94 3.36 -4.66
CA PRO A 18 -8.59 4.34 -3.78
C PRO A 18 -8.60 5.78 -4.33
N PHE A 19 -7.70 6.08 -5.28
CA PHE A 19 -7.54 7.43 -5.84
C PHE A 19 -8.21 7.58 -7.21
N LEU A 20 -8.22 6.49 -8.00
CA LEU A 20 -8.69 6.49 -9.38
C LEU A 20 -9.99 5.69 -9.58
N ALA A 21 -10.53 5.10 -8.51
CA ALA A 21 -11.72 4.24 -8.55
C ALA A 21 -11.64 3.15 -9.63
N THR A 22 -10.48 2.51 -9.75
CA THR A 22 -10.28 1.42 -10.73
C THR A 22 -11.11 0.19 -10.36
N GLY A 23 -11.24 -0.75 -11.30
CA GLY A 23 -11.94 -2.03 -11.09
C GLY A 23 -11.19 -3.03 -10.21
N ALA A 24 -10.02 -2.66 -9.68
CA ALA A 24 -9.21 -3.55 -8.85
C ALA A 24 -9.85 -3.82 -7.48
N ALA A 25 -9.46 -4.93 -6.86
CA ALA A 25 -9.86 -5.19 -5.48
C ALA A 25 -9.22 -4.16 -4.53
N PRO A 26 -9.98 -3.60 -3.58
CA PRO A 26 -9.45 -2.64 -2.63
C PRO A 26 -8.32 -3.26 -1.79
N LEU A 27 -7.46 -2.40 -1.27
CA LEU A 27 -6.43 -2.80 -0.32
C LEU A 27 -7.07 -3.38 0.95
N THR A 28 -6.42 -4.33 1.61
CA THR A 28 -6.84 -4.79 2.95
C THR A 28 -6.47 -3.75 4.01
N ALA A 29 -6.98 -3.92 5.24
CA ALA A 29 -6.60 -3.05 6.35
C ALA A 29 -5.11 -3.14 6.68
N GLU A 30 -4.55 -4.35 6.62
CA GLU A 30 -3.14 -4.64 6.86
C GLU A 30 -2.25 -4.03 5.78
N GLU A 31 -2.66 -4.11 4.50
CA GLU A 31 -1.94 -3.48 3.39
C GLU A 31 -1.93 -1.95 3.53
N ARG A 32 -3.06 -1.33 3.89
CA ARG A 32 -3.11 0.12 4.15
C ARG A 32 -2.22 0.52 5.32
N ALA A 33 -2.28 -0.20 6.44
CA ALA A 33 -1.45 0.07 7.61
C ALA A 33 0.04 -0.11 7.31
N TYR A 34 0.39 -1.10 6.48
CA TYR A 34 1.76 -1.27 5.99
C TYR A 34 2.21 -0.07 5.15
N LEU A 35 1.39 0.36 4.18
CA LEU A 35 1.73 1.46 3.27
C LEU A 35 1.88 2.79 4.02
N ASP A 36 0.95 3.11 4.94
CA ASP A 36 1.03 4.28 5.81
C ASP A 36 2.30 4.24 6.68
N ARG A 37 2.57 3.11 7.36
CA ARG A 37 3.73 2.97 8.24
C ARG A 37 5.08 3.17 7.54
N PHE A 38 5.20 2.74 6.29
CA PHE A 38 6.42 2.88 5.49
C PHE A 38 6.40 4.09 4.55
N GLY A 39 5.31 4.87 4.56
CA GLY A 39 5.13 6.11 3.84
C GLY A 39 5.32 7.32 4.73
N ASN A 40 4.25 8.05 5.01
CA ASN A 40 4.26 9.27 5.82
C ASN A 40 3.75 9.09 7.27
N ALA A 41 3.21 7.92 7.60
CA ALA A 41 2.74 7.52 8.93
C ALA A 41 1.73 8.49 9.56
N ASN A 42 0.77 9.00 8.77
CA ASN A 42 -0.29 9.89 9.25
C ASN A 42 -1.57 9.15 9.68
N GLY A 43 -1.57 7.82 9.62
CA GLY A 43 -2.65 6.95 10.07
C GLY A 43 -3.66 6.60 8.97
N GLN A 44 -3.43 7.02 7.73
CA GLN A 44 -4.28 6.71 6.57
C GLN A 44 -3.42 6.44 5.35
N TYR A 45 -3.93 5.63 4.42
CA TYR A 45 -3.27 5.46 3.13
C TYR A 45 -3.63 6.62 2.19
N ASP A 46 -2.64 7.42 1.80
CA ASP A 46 -2.78 8.57 0.92
C ASP A 46 -1.77 8.59 -0.26
N VAL A 47 -1.85 9.65 -1.08
CA VAL A 47 -0.98 9.81 -2.27
C VAL A 47 0.50 9.92 -1.89
N GLY A 48 0.81 10.43 -0.70
CA GLY A 48 2.15 10.48 -0.13
C GLY A 48 2.73 9.08 0.10
N ASP A 49 1.94 8.16 0.66
CA ASP A 49 2.34 6.77 0.88
C ASP A 49 2.53 6.02 -0.44
N LEU A 50 1.60 6.19 -1.38
CA LEU A 50 1.73 5.65 -2.74
C LEU A 50 3.04 6.10 -3.39
N ARG A 51 3.34 7.40 -3.33
CA ARG A 51 4.58 7.95 -3.87
C ARG A 51 5.81 7.39 -3.17
N ALA A 52 5.76 7.20 -1.85
CA ALA A 52 6.85 6.60 -1.09
C ALA A 52 7.10 5.14 -1.51
N TYR A 53 6.02 4.36 -1.70
CA TYR A 53 6.09 2.98 -2.16
C TYR A 53 6.70 2.85 -3.56
N LEU A 54 6.31 3.72 -4.51
CA LEU A 54 6.79 3.68 -5.89
C LEU A 54 8.24 4.16 -6.08
N LYS A 55 8.79 4.90 -5.11
CA LYS A 55 10.17 5.40 -5.13
C LYS A 55 11.19 4.39 -4.57
N ARG A 56 10.72 3.27 -4.04
CA ARG A 56 11.51 2.27 -3.33
C ARG A 56 12.02 1.19 -4.29
#